data_AF-A0A0C9ZQJ3-F1
#
_entry.id   AF-A0A0C9ZQJ3-F1
#
_cell.length_a   1.000
_cell.length_b   1.000
_cell.length_c   1.000
_cell.angle_alpha   90.00
_cell.angle_beta   90.00
_cell.angle_gamma   90.00
#
_symmetry.space_group_name_H-M   'P 1'
#
loop_
_entity.id
_entity.type
_entity.pdbx_description
1 polymer ?
#
loop_
_entity_poly.entity_id
_entity_poly.type
_entity_poly.pdbx_seq_one_letter_code
_entity_poly.pdbx_strand_id
1 'polypeptide(L)'
;MAGTLLSLEQLSRPLYIFATSGSANTITGRAIGAEGQKSSRVKDIAKGRTARQSTKSPAVSTVAQTLLNRRNTQAQATQRASLVAATRIVAIIPLSEDIDARACIQALGRCVDEEIHGINESTNIWTMKTSRFKTSLQFLPVPFARSFAALDAARAADYTLLLLSPTIEVIPGGDTLLRMLQAQGLPTATAAIPW
;
A
#
# COMPACT_ATOMS: atom_id res chain seq x y z
N MET A 1 -33.04 12.08 -51.29
CA MET A 1 -31.61 12.29 -51.63
C MET A 1 -30.84 12.02 -50.35
N ALA A 2 -30.32 10.80 -50.19
CA ALA A 2 -28.90 10.43 -50.41
C ALA A 2 -27.98 11.19 -49.45
N GLY A 3 -27.19 10.62 -48.56
CA GLY A 3 -26.73 9.27 -48.18
C GLY A 3 -25.84 9.50 -46.92
N THR A 4 -25.19 8.58 -46.22
CA THR A 4 -24.90 7.15 -46.32
C THR A 4 -24.40 6.73 -44.93
N LEU A 5 -24.64 5.47 -44.59
CA LEU A 5 -24.16 4.70 -43.43
C LEU A 5 -22.64 4.81 -43.19
N LEU A 6 -22.21 4.60 -41.93
CA LEU A 6 -21.07 3.74 -41.56
C LEU A 6 -21.10 3.43 -40.04
N SER A 7 -21.60 2.24 -39.71
CA SER A 7 -21.21 1.50 -38.51
C SER A 7 -19.82 0.92 -38.69
N LEU A 8 -19.00 0.94 -37.64
CA LEU A 8 -17.81 0.10 -37.38
C LEU A 8 -17.47 0.33 -35.89
N GLU A 9 -17.96 -0.49 -34.96
CA GLU A 9 -17.26 -1.71 -34.52
C GLU A 9 -15.78 -1.75 -34.93
N GLN A 10 -14.91 -1.82 -33.91
CA GLN A 10 -13.48 -2.18 -33.91
C GLN A 10 -12.56 -1.10 -33.35
N LEU A 11 -12.36 -1.14 -32.03
CA LEU A 11 -11.01 -1.30 -31.48
C LEU A 11 -11.10 -1.90 -30.06
N SER A 12 -11.55 -3.15 -30.03
CA SER A 12 -11.19 -4.12 -28.99
C SER A 12 -9.67 -4.29 -29.01
N ARG A 13 -8.98 -3.72 -28.01
CA ARG A 13 -7.59 -4.08 -27.71
C ARG A 13 -7.57 -4.88 -26.40
N PRO A 14 -7.15 -6.15 -26.41
CA PRO A 14 -6.95 -6.91 -25.19
C PRO A 14 -5.64 -6.45 -24.55
N LEU A 15 -5.68 -5.89 -23.34
CA LEU A 15 -4.47 -5.65 -22.57
C LEU A 15 -4.25 -6.83 -21.62
N TYR A 16 -3.18 -7.56 -21.92
CA TYR A 16 -2.64 -8.72 -21.22
C TYR A 16 -2.52 -8.49 -19.70
N ILE A 17 -3.29 -9.26 -18.93
CA ILE A 17 -3.02 -9.50 -17.51
C ILE A 17 -2.20 -10.78 -17.43
N PHE A 18 -0.98 -10.69 -16.90
CA PHE A 18 -0.15 -11.85 -16.60
C PHE A 18 -0.80 -12.63 -15.44
N ALA A 19 -1.47 -13.73 -15.76
CA ALA A 19 -1.94 -14.70 -14.77
C ALA A 19 -0.74 -15.51 -14.25
N THR A 20 -0.45 -15.41 -12.96
CA THR A 20 0.33 -16.43 -12.26
C THR A 20 -0.62 -17.41 -11.60
N SER A 21 -0.35 -18.69 -11.84
CA SER A 21 -1.19 -19.86 -11.59
C SER A 21 -1.76 -19.94 -10.18
N GLY A 22 -3.07 -20.21 -10.11
CA GLY A 22 -3.72 -20.73 -8.91
C GLY A 22 -3.26 -22.16 -8.61
N SER A 23 -2.90 -22.42 -7.36
CA SER A 23 -2.89 -23.75 -6.78
C SER A 23 -4.08 -23.83 -5.83
N ALA A 24 -5.11 -24.56 -6.25
CA ALA A 24 -6.23 -24.93 -5.42
C ALA A 24 -5.77 -25.97 -4.41
N ASN A 25 -5.96 -25.72 -3.11
CA ASN A 25 -5.93 -26.79 -2.13
C ASN A 25 -7.18 -26.73 -1.25
N THR A 26 -8.00 -27.76 -1.43
CA THR A 26 -9.23 -28.08 -0.74
C THR A 26 -9.02 -28.11 0.77
N ILE A 27 -9.73 -27.24 1.50
CA ILE A 27 -9.80 -27.28 2.97
C ILE A 27 -10.90 -28.28 3.34
N THR A 28 -10.52 -29.56 3.51
CA THR A 28 -11.31 -30.51 4.32
C THR A 28 -10.91 -30.34 5.78
N GLY A 29 -11.91 -30.06 6.61
CA GLY A 29 -11.74 -29.58 7.98
C GLY A 29 -10.99 -30.51 8.93
N ARG A 30 -10.36 -29.89 9.94
CA ARG A 30 -10.09 -30.55 11.21
C ARG A 30 -9.85 -29.54 12.35
N ALA A 31 -10.62 -29.77 13.41
CA ALA A 31 -10.35 -29.49 14.83
C ALA A 31 -10.13 -28.04 15.30
N ILE A 32 -11.21 -27.55 15.90
CA ILE A 32 -11.26 -26.55 16.97
C ILE A 32 -10.43 -27.08 18.15
N GLY A 33 -9.43 -26.33 18.61
CA GLY A 33 -8.67 -26.67 19.83
C GLY A 33 -7.23 -26.18 19.84
N ALA A 34 -7.01 -24.87 19.95
CA ALA A 34 -5.65 -24.32 20.09
C ALA A 34 -5.59 -23.08 21.01
N GLU A 35 -6.22 -23.15 22.18
CA GLU A 35 -6.17 -22.07 23.18
C GLU A 35 -5.26 -22.39 24.39
N GLY A 36 -4.74 -23.62 24.49
CA GLY A 36 -3.92 -24.04 25.65
C GLY A 36 -2.39 -24.02 25.46
N GLN A 37 -1.87 -24.03 24.23
CA GLN A 37 -0.45 -24.34 23.99
C GLN A 37 0.50 -23.14 23.97
N LYS A 38 -0.02 -21.90 23.92
CA LYS A 38 0.84 -20.70 23.89
C LYS A 38 1.30 -20.25 25.29
N SER A 39 0.53 -20.57 26.34
CA SER A 39 0.85 -20.18 27.74
C SER A 39 1.91 -21.07 28.39
N SER A 40 1.95 -22.37 28.08
CA SER A 40 2.95 -23.29 28.64
C SER A 40 4.37 -22.94 28.21
N ARG A 41 4.57 -22.57 26.94
CA ARG A 41 5.88 -22.16 26.41
C ARG A 41 6.46 -20.93 27.10
N VAL A 42 5.62 -19.94 27.43
CA VAL A 42 6.06 -18.72 28.15
C VAL A 42 6.43 -19.04 29.60
N LYS A 43 5.68 -19.93 30.25
CA LYS A 43 5.95 -20.40 31.62
C LYS A 43 7.22 -21.24 31.72
N ASP A 44 7.53 -22.03 30.69
CA ASP A 44 8.76 -22.84 30.67
C ASP A 44 10.03 -21.99 30.44
N ILE A 45 9.94 -20.93 29.63
CA ILE A 45 11.02 -19.95 29.44
C ILE A 45 11.29 -19.16 30.72
N ALA A 46 10.23 -18.72 31.43
CA ALA A 46 10.35 -18.00 32.70
C ALA A 46 10.96 -18.85 33.83
N LYS A 47 10.83 -20.19 33.74
CA LYS A 47 11.44 -21.15 34.68
C LYS A 47 12.88 -21.54 34.30
N GLY A 48 13.49 -20.86 33.32
CA GLY A 48 14.85 -21.16 32.86
C GLY A 48 15.00 -22.48 32.12
N ARG A 49 13.89 -23.17 31.80
CA ARG A 49 13.89 -24.38 30.99
C ARG A 49 13.90 -23.97 29.52
N THR A 50 15.07 -23.56 29.04
CA THR A 50 15.30 -23.47 27.59
C THR A 50 15.40 -24.89 27.04
N ALA A 51 14.69 -25.16 25.94
CA ALA A 51 14.75 -26.45 25.28
C ALA A 51 16.22 -26.75 24.93
N ARG A 52 16.80 -27.77 25.58
CA ARG A 52 18.15 -28.25 25.30
C ARG A 52 18.20 -28.61 23.82
N GLN A 53 18.89 -27.80 23.01
CA GLN A 53 19.14 -28.14 21.61
C GLN A 53 19.85 -29.50 21.61
N SER A 54 19.18 -30.50 21.04
CA SER A 54 19.77 -31.81 20.81
C SER A 54 21.04 -31.61 19.98
N THR A 55 22.17 -32.11 20.48
CA THR A 55 23.48 -32.10 19.79
C THR A 55 23.48 -32.96 18.52
N LYS A 56 22.36 -33.60 18.19
CA LYS A 56 22.11 -34.38 16.98
C LYS A 56 21.06 -33.70 16.11
N SER A 57 21.35 -32.47 15.71
CA SER A 57 20.67 -31.85 14.57
C SER A 57 21.52 -32.16 13.32
N PRO A 58 20.95 -32.56 12.17
CA PRO A 58 21.74 -32.62 10.95
C PRO A 58 22.38 -31.24 10.75
N ALA A 59 23.61 -31.18 10.27
CA ALA A 59 24.31 -29.93 10.00
C ALA A 59 23.59 -29.16 8.88
N VAL A 60 22.46 -28.52 9.24
CA VAL A 60 21.80 -27.54 8.41
C VAL A 60 22.81 -26.43 8.28
N SER A 61 23.26 -26.17 7.05
CA SER A 61 24.27 -25.14 6.79
C SER A 61 23.87 -23.85 7.49
N THR A 62 24.85 -23.16 8.08
CA THR A 62 24.67 -21.83 8.69
C THR A 62 23.92 -20.86 7.76
N VAL A 63 24.06 -21.06 6.45
CA VAL A 63 23.31 -20.40 5.37
C VAL A 63 21.82 -20.73 5.39
N ALA A 64 21.44 -22.00 5.48
CA ALA A 64 20.03 -22.39 5.56
C ALA A 64 19.35 -21.87 6.84
N GLN A 65 20.06 -21.85 7.97
CA GLN A 65 19.56 -21.26 9.21
C GLN A 65 19.39 -19.74 9.13
N THR A 66 20.33 -19.02 8.52
CA THR A 66 20.19 -17.55 8.32
C THR A 66 19.03 -17.22 7.38
N LEU A 67 18.81 -18.00 6.31
CA LEU A 67 17.66 -17.82 5.41
C LEU A 67 16.32 -18.09 6.11
N LEU A 68 16.24 -19.13 6.93
CA LEU A 68 15.05 -19.44 7.73
C LEU A 68 14.76 -18.34 8.75
N ASN A 69 15.80 -17.84 9.44
CA ASN A 69 15.65 -16.74 10.39
C ASN A 69 15.21 -15.45 9.69
N ARG A 70 15.75 -15.13 8.51
CA ARG A 70 15.33 -13.98 7.71
C ARG A 70 13.87 -14.07 7.27
N ARG A 71 13.42 -15.25 6.83
CA ARG A 71 12.00 -15.46 6.48
C ARG A 71 11.09 -15.33 7.69
N ASN A 72 11.49 -15.85 8.85
CA ASN A 72 10.70 -15.77 10.07
C ASN A 72 10.59 -14.34 10.61
N THR A 73 11.66 -13.54 10.56
CA THR A 73 11.61 -12.14 10.99
C THR A 73 10.74 -11.30 10.05
N GLN A 74 10.84 -11.51 8.74
CA GLN A 74 9.99 -10.86 7.75
C GLN A 74 8.51 -11.23 7.91
N ALA A 75 8.22 -12.51 8.11
CA ALA A 75 6.85 -12.99 8.34
C ALA A 75 6.26 -12.41 9.63
N GLN A 76 7.04 -12.34 10.72
CA GLN A 76 6.60 -11.75 11.98
C GLN A 76 6.36 -10.24 11.86
N ALA A 77 7.20 -9.50 11.13
CA ALA A 77 6.98 -8.07 10.89
C ALA A 77 5.69 -7.81 10.09
N THR A 78 5.44 -8.63 9.06
CA THR A 78 4.23 -8.54 8.23
C THR A 78 2.98 -8.90 9.03
N GLN A 79 3.04 -9.95 9.87
CA GLN A 79 1.93 -10.37 10.71
C GLN A 79 1.59 -9.34 11.79
N ARG A 80 2.58 -8.67 12.38
CA ARG A 80 2.33 -7.56 13.31
C ARG A 80 1.65 -6.39 12.61
N ALA A 81 2.05 -6.10 11.38
CA ALA A 81 1.45 -5.04 10.57
C ALA A 81 0.01 -5.34 10.09
N SER A 82 -0.41 -6.61 10.08
CA SER A 82 -1.77 -7.02 9.69
C SER A 82 -2.74 -7.22 10.85
N LEU A 83 -2.23 -7.49 12.07
CA LEU A 83 -3.06 -7.64 13.28
C LEU A 83 -3.56 -6.28 13.81
N VAL A 84 -2.82 -5.20 13.55
CA VAL A 84 -3.32 -3.84 13.74
C VAL A 84 -4.06 -3.48 12.45
N ALA A 85 -5.39 -3.45 12.49
CA ALA A 85 -6.23 -2.94 11.41
C ALA A 85 -6.05 -1.41 11.28
N ALA A 86 -4.82 -0.96 11.02
CA ALA A 86 -4.44 0.44 10.92
C ALA A 86 -4.78 0.96 9.53
N THR A 87 -5.49 2.08 9.52
CA THR A 87 -5.68 2.92 8.34
C THR A 87 -4.30 3.37 7.84
N ARG A 88 -3.97 3.10 6.58
CA ARG A 88 -2.72 3.59 5.97
C ARG A 88 -2.93 4.99 5.45
N ILE A 89 -2.04 5.89 5.82
CA ILE A 89 -2.13 7.30 5.46
C ILE A 89 -1.33 7.53 4.18
N VAL A 90 -1.97 8.17 3.19
CA VAL A 90 -1.39 8.48 1.88
C VAL A 90 -1.44 9.99 1.66
N ALA A 91 -0.28 10.63 1.57
CA ALA A 91 -0.17 12.03 1.19
C ALA A 91 -0.20 12.15 -0.34
N ILE A 92 -1.04 13.04 -0.87
CA ILE A 92 -1.15 13.28 -2.32
C ILE A 92 -0.65 14.68 -2.61
N ILE A 93 0.47 14.76 -3.33
CA ILE A 93 1.22 15.99 -3.54
C ILE A 93 1.29 16.27 -5.05
N PRO A 94 0.59 17.30 -5.54
CA PRO A 94 0.71 17.74 -6.93
C PRO A 94 2.01 18.52 -7.15
N LEU A 95 2.78 18.17 -8.18
CA LEU A 95 4.01 18.86 -8.57
C LEU A 95 3.81 19.87 -9.72
N SER A 96 2.70 19.75 -10.44
CA SER A 96 2.30 20.66 -11.53
C SER A 96 0.97 21.33 -11.20
N GLU A 97 0.75 22.53 -11.75
CA GLU A 97 -0.42 23.38 -11.44
C GLU A 97 -1.75 22.86 -11.99
N ASP A 98 -1.70 22.07 -13.08
CA ASP A 98 -2.87 21.48 -13.76
C ASP A 98 -3.49 20.30 -12.99
N ILE A 99 -2.85 19.86 -11.91
CA ILE A 99 -3.28 18.65 -11.20
C ILE A 99 -4.15 19.01 -10.00
N ASP A 100 -5.39 18.55 -10.03
CA ASP A 100 -6.23 18.50 -8.84
C ASP A 100 -6.04 17.17 -8.07
N ALA A 101 -5.46 17.27 -6.88
CA ALA A 101 -5.28 16.15 -5.97
C ALA A 101 -6.61 15.48 -5.59
N ARG A 102 -7.70 16.25 -5.48
CA ARG A 102 -9.02 15.72 -5.10
C ARG A 102 -9.64 14.89 -6.23
N ALA A 103 -9.62 15.41 -7.46
CA ALA A 103 -10.04 14.67 -8.65
C ALA A 103 -9.28 13.35 -8.81
N CYS A 104 -7.96 13.35 -8.53
CA CYS A 104 -7.16 12.13 -8.56
C CYS A 104 -7.63 11.08 -7.53
N ILE A 105 -7.94 11.48 -6.30
CA ILE A 105 -8.51 10.54 -5.29
C ILE A 105 -9.84 9.97 -5.78
N GLN A 106 -10.72 10.80 -6.36
CA GLN A 106 -12.00 10.33 -6.90
C GLN A 106 -11.80 9.33 -8.04
N ALA A 107 -10.84 9.57 -8.93
CA ALA A 107 -10.48 8.64 -10.00
C ALA A 107 -9.98 7.30 -9.42
N LEU A 108 -9.14 7.33 -8.37
CA LEU A 108 -8.70 6.13 -7.67
C LEU A 108 -9.88 5.35 -7.06
N GLY A 109 -10.83 6.04 -6.43
CA GLY A 109 -12.05 5.41 -5.92
C GLY A 109 -12.85 4.70 -7.01
N ARG A 110 -13.01 5.35 -8.17
CA ARG A 110 -13.69 4.77 -9.35
C ARG A 110 -12.97 3.52 -9.89
N CYS A 111 -11.64 3.50 -9.91
CA CYS A 111 -10.88 2.33 -10.36
C CYS A 111 -11.02 1.11 -9.45
N VAL A 112 -11.30 1.34 -8.16
CA VAL A 112 -11.44 0.28 -7.15
C VAL A 112 -12.90 -0.09 -6.93
N ASP A 113 -13.83 0.71 -7.46
CA ASP A 113 -15.29 0.58 -7.28
C ASP A 113 -15.70 0.67 -5.80
N GLU A 114 -15.07 1.60 -5.07
CA GLU A 114 -15.31 1.82 -3.64
C GLU A 114 -15.66 3.28 -3.37
N GLU A 115 -16.53 3.51 -2.38
CA GLU A 115 -16.98 4.86 -2.01
C GLU A 115 -15.96 5.56 -1.11
N ILE A 116 -15.68 6.83 -1.42
CA ILE A 116 -14.80 7.69 -0.64
C ILE A 116 -15.65 8.46 0.36
N HIS A 117 -15.32 8.30 1.64
CA HIS A 117 -16.01 8.93 2.76
C HIS A 117 -15.26 10.21 3.16
N GLY A 118 -15.98 11.17 3.76
CA GLY A 118 -15.37 12.41 4.27
C GLY A 118 -15.09 13.46 3.20
N ILE A 119 -15.75 13.36 2.03
CA ILE A 119 -15.77 14.45 1.05
C ILE A 119 -16.64 15.58 1.61
N ASN A 120 -16.05 16.46 2.40
CA ASN A 120 -16.65 17.70 2.84
C ASN A 120 -15.70 18.87 2.49
N GLU A 121 -16.26 20.06 2.36
CA GLU A 121 -15.47 21.27 2.10
C GLU A 121 -14.64 21.68 3.33
N SER A 122 -15.06 21.25 4.53
CA SER A 122 -14.45 21.65 5.80
C SER A 122 -13.31 20.75 6.28
N THR A 123 -13.17 19.51 5.79
CA THR A 123 -12.07 18.62 6.20
C THR A 123 -11.27 18.09 4.99
N ASN A 124 -9.95 18.23 5.06
CA ASN A 124 -9.00 17.72 4.06
C ASN A 124 -8.57 16.28 4.36
N ILE A 125 -9.48 15.46 4.89
CA ILE A 125 -9.18 14.08 5.26
C ILE A 125 -10.23 13.19 4.62
N TRP A 126 -9.82 12.41 3.63
CA TRP A 126 -10.71 11.53 2.89
C TRP A 126 -10.37 10.08 3.22
N THR A 127 -11.37 9.23 3.44
CA THR A 127 -11.14 7.85 3.86
C THR A 127 -11.83 6.90 2.89
N MET A 128 -11.11 5.86 2.47
CA MET A 128 -11.63 4.82 1.59
C MET A 128 -11.31 3.46 2.22
N LYS A 129 -12.34 2.63 2.41
CA LYS A 129 -12.16 1.26 2.86
C LYS A 129 -12.25 0.35 1.66
N THR A 130 -11.17 -0.35 1.33
CA THR A 130 -11.16 -1.26 0.19
C THR A 130 -11.40 -2.69 0.65
N SER A 131 -12.58 -3.21 0.36
CA SER A 131 -12.97 -4.59 0.68
C SER A 131 -12.08 -5.61 -0.02
N ARG A 132 -11.69 -5.34 -1.27
CA ARG A 132 -10.81 -6.19 -2.10
C ARG A 132 -9.46 -6.48 -1.45
N PHE A 133 -8.85 -5.47 -0.83
CA PHE A 133 -7.52 -5.58 -0.22
C PHE A 133 -7.56 -5.79 1.30
N LYS A 134 -8.76 -5.75 1.91
CA LYS A 134 -8.95 -5.81 3.37
C LYS A 134 -8.16 -4.74 4.12
N THR A 135 -7.99 -3.57 3.50
CA THR A 135 -7.25 -2.44 4.04
C THR A 135 -8.13 -1.19 4.02
N SER A 136 -7.81 -0.25 4.91
CA SER A 136 -8.42 1.08 4.92
C SER A 136 -7.33 2.10 4.61
N LEU A 137 -7.62 3.00 3.69
CA LEU A 137 -6.74 4.09 3.26
C LEU A 137 -7.32 5.42 3.70
N GLN A 138 -6.45 6.31 4.14
CA GLN A 138 -6.77 7.69 4.47
C GLN A 138 -5.91 8.60 3.59
N PHE A 139 -6.54 9.46 2.81
CA PHE A 139 -5.89 10.38 1.91
C PHE A 139 -5.78 11.77 2.52
N LEU A 140 -4.61 12.38 2.35
CA LEU A 140 -4.32 13.77 2.68
C LEU A 140 -4.06 14.53 1.37
N PRO A 141 -5.10 15.08 0.72
CA PRO A 141 -4.93 15.93 -0.45
C PRO A 141 -4.24 17.24 -0.08
N VAL A 142 -3.11 17.52 -0.70
CA VAL A 142 -2.37 18.78 -0.53
C VAL A 142 -2.66 19.71 -1.70
N PRO A 143 -3.05 20.98 -1.47
CA PRO A 143 -3.20 21.96 -2.54
C PRO A 143 -1.87 22.26 -3.23
N PHE A 144 -1.92 22.58 -4.52
CA PHE A 144 -0.75 23.03 -5.28
C PHE A 144 -0.10 24.28 -4.64
N ALA A 145 1.22 24.42 -4.80
CA ALA A 145 2.04 25.52 -4.28
C ALA A 145 2.03 25.70 -2.74
N ARG A 146 1.63 24.67 -1.97
CA ARG A 146 1.68 24.67 -0.49
C ARG A 146 2.80 23.77 0.04
N SER A 147 4.05 24.19 -0.17
CA SER A 147 5.23 23.38 0.16
C SER A 147 5.30 22.94 1.63
N PHE A 148 4.98 23.80 2.60
CA PHE A 148 4.99 23.42 4.01
C PHE A 148 3.90 22.40 4.36
N ALA A 149 2.69 22.56 3.81
CA ALA A 149 1.63 21.58 3.99
C ALA A 149 1.99 20.22 3.35
N ALA A 150 2.73 20.24 2.24
CA ALA A 150 3.25 19.03 1.61
C ALA A 150 4.29 18.32 2.49
N LEU A 151 5.19 19.06 3.14
CA LEU A 151 6.17 18.52 4.09
C LEU A 151 5.49 17.93 5.33
N ASP A 152 4.48 18.61 5.87
CA ASP A 152 3.72 18.13 7.04
C ASP A 152 2.91 16.87 6.69
N ALA A 153 2.24 16.86 5.53
CA ALA A 153 1.48 15.71 5.05
C ALA A 153 2.40 14.51 4.78
N ALA A 154 3.55 14.73 4.12
CA ALA A 154 4.53 13.68 3.87
C ALA A 154 5.13 13.11 5.17
N ARG A 155 5.29 13.95 6.20
CA ARG A 155 5.77 13.50 7.51
C ARG A 155 4.75 12.65 8.26
N ALA A 156 3.46 12.94 8.10
CA ALA A 156 2.37 12.21 8.74
C ALA A 156 1.95 10.93 7.99
N ALA A 157 2.35 10.78 6.71
CA ALA A 157 1.91 9.69 5.86
C ALA A 157 2.83 8.47 5.87
N ASP A 158 2.25 7.29 5.62
CA ASP A 158 2.98 6.05 5.37
C ASP A 158 3.48 5.96 3.92
N TYR A 159 2.73 6.57 3.00
CA TYR A 159 3.01 6.61 1.58
C TYR A 159 2.85 8.03 1.04
N THR A 160 3.71 8.41 0.11
CA THR A 160 3.62 9.69 -0.58
C THR A 160 3.42 9.46 -2.07
N LEU A 161 2.28 9.93 -2.59
CA LEU A 161 1.96 9.90 -4.01
C LEU A 161 2.29 11.27 -4.62
N LEU A 162 3.30 11.28 -5.48
CA LEU A 162 3.73 12.45 -6.24
C LEU A 162 3.00 12.45 -7.58
N LEU A 163 2.19 13.48 -7.83
CA LEU A 163 1.45 13.62 -9.08
C LEU A 163 2.19 14.54 -10.04
N LEU A 164 2.37 14.07 -11.28
CA LEU A 164 3.03 14.82 -12.36
C LEU A 164 2.08 15.01 -13.54
N SER A 165 2.13 16.17 -14.18
CA SER A 165 1.34 16.45 -15.37
C SER A 165 2.07 15.87 -16.60
N PRO A 166 1.35 15.28 -17.57
CA PRO A 166 1.95 14.82 -18.81
C PRO A 166 2.19 15.96 -19.81
N THR A 167 1.54 17.10 -19.62
CA THR A 167 1.54 18.25 -20.54
C THR A 167 2.40 19.40 -20.03
N ILE A 168 2.40 19.65 -18.71
CA ILE A 168 3.07 20.78 -18.09
C ILE A 168 4.29 20.33 -17.29
N GLU A 169 5.43 20.94 -17.58
CA GLU A 169 6.68 20.73 -16.86
C GLU A 169 6.58 21.20 -15.40
N VAL A 170 7.38 20.57 -14.53
CA VAL A 170 7.45 20.95 -13.12
C VAL A 170 8.10 22.33 -12.99
N ILE A 171 7.37 23.26 -12.37
CA ILE A 171 7.83 24.63 -12.11
C ILE A 171 8.99 24.60 -11.10
N PRO A 172 9.95 25.56 -11.10
CA PRO A 172 11.05 25.61 -10.14
C PRO A 172 10.64 25.50 -8.65
N GLY A 173 9.43 25.94 -8.30
CA GLY A 173 8.86 25.74 -6.97
C GLY A 173 8.58 24.27 -6.63
N GLY A 174 8.11 23.47 -7.59
CA GLY A 174 7.92 22.03 -7.45
C GLY A 174 9.26 21.29 -7.36
N ASP A 175 10.27 21.74 -8.11
CA ASP A 175 11.62 21.18 -8.08
C ASP A 175 12.30 21.42 -6.71
N THR A 176 12.08 22.61 -6.15
CA THR A 176 12.50 22.95 -4.78
C THR A 176 11.77 22.09 -3.75
N LEU A 177 10.47 21.87 -3.92
CA LEU A 177 9.68 20.99 -3.05
C LEU A 177 10.20 19.56 -3.07
N LEU A 178 10.53 19.01 -4.23
CA LEU A 178 11.13 17.68 -4.34
C LEU A 178 12.44 17.57 -3.55
N ARG A 179 13.32 18.58 -3.67
CA ARG A 179 14.57 18.62 -2.90
C ARG A 179 14.32 18.70 -1.40
N MET A 180 13.35 19.50 -0.96
CA MET A 180 12.97 19.60 0.45
C MET A 180 12.42 18.27 0.99
N LEU A 181 11.54 17.60 0.23
CA LEU A 181 10.99 16.30 0.59
C LEU A 181 12.09 15.22 0.68
N GLN A 182 13.02 15.21 -0.28
CA GLN A 182 14.16 14.31 -0.26
C GLN A 182 15.08 14.56 0.94
N ALA A 183 15.33 15.83 1.28
CA ALA A 183 16.17 16.21 2.43
C ALA A 183 15.52 15.84 3.77
N GLN A 184 14.19 15.94 3.89
CA GLN A 184 13.44 15.54 5.08
C GLN A 184 13.40 14.02 5.27
N GLY A 185 13.57 13.27 4.18
CA GLY A 185 13.37 11.82 4.13
C GLY A 185 11.91 11.50 3.87
N LEU A 186 11.62 11.08 2.63
CA LEU A 186 10.28 10.63 2.24
C LEU A 186 9.99 9.25 2.84
N PRO A 187 8.72 8.97 3.20
CA PRO A 187 8.26 7.60 3.40
C PRO A 187 8.24 6.88 2.05
N THR A 188 7.42 5.83 1.89
CA THR A 188 7.40 5.10 0.60
C THR A 188 6.80 6.00 -0.49
N ALA A 189 7.65 6.55 -1.35
CA ALA A 189 7.26 7.45 -2.42
C ALA A 189 6.89 6.70 -3.70
N THR A 190 5.83 7.13 -4.39
CA THR A 190 5.42 6.62 -5.69
C THR A 190 5.03 7.80 -6.57
N ALA A 191 5.49 7.80 -7.82
CA ALA A 191 5.11 8.80 -8.81
C ALA A 191 3.97 8.28 -9.69
N ALA A 192 2.99 9.13 -9.98
CA ALA A 192 1.86 8.81 -10.85
C ALA A 192 1.47 10.01 -11.73
N ILE A 193 0.85 9.71 -12.87
CA ILE A 193 0.31 10.69 -13.79
C ILE A 193 -1.21 10.48 -13.80
N PRO A 194 -2.02 11.50 -13.45
CA PRO A 194 -3.47 11.44 -13.57
C PRO A 194 -3.88 11.44 -15.05
N TRP A 195 -4.98 10.73 -15.37
CA TRP A 195 -5.51 10.57 -16.74
C TRP A 195 -6.81 11.34 -16.96
#